data_AF-A0A6V7Y3H5-F1
#
_entry.id   AF-A0A6V7Y3H5-F1
#
_cell.length_a   1.000
_cell.length_b   1.000
_cell.length_c   1.000
_cell.angle_alpha   90.00
_cell.angle_beta   90.00
_cell.angle_gamma   90.00
#
_symmetry.space_group_name_H-M   'P 1'
#
loop_
_entity.id
_entity.type
_entity.pdbx_description
1 polymer ?
#
loop_
_entity_poly.entity_id
_entity_poly.type
_entity_poly.pdbx_seq_one_letter_code
_entity_poly.pdbx_strand_id
1 'polypeptide(L)'
;MFGMDKNFLQSIKVDGSINKIFYVIDANLTRGEELNFASQSCDSFLSTASLSSYAFWMGFLMPNNRPIFYLPRKFYDFNTKQMLPKSWISLERDWIVYTKQK
;
A
#
# COMPACT_ATOMS: atom_id res chain seq x y z
N MET A 1 10.88 -1.40 -6.27
CA MET A 1 9.48 -1.81 -6.11
C MET A 1 9.20 -2.97 -7.06
N PHE A 2 9.85 -4.14 -6.89
CA PHE A 2 9.72 -5.23 -7.87
C PHE A 2 9.92 -6.59 -7.20
N GLY A 3 8.84 -7.36 -7.04
CA GLY A 3 8.86 -8.73 -6.54
C GLY A 3 7.62 -9.07 -5.71
N MET A 4 7.62 -8.66 -4.44
CA MET A 4 6.52 -8.95 -3.50
C MET A 4 5.18 -8.30 -3.90
N ASP A 5 5.23 -7.12 -4.53
CA ASP A 5 4.04 -6.37 -4.90
C ASP A 5 3.24 -7.08 -6.00
N LYS A 6 3.91 -7.78 -6.92
CA LYS A 6 3.25 -8.54 -8.00
C LYS A 6 2.47 -9.73 -7.45
N ASN A 7 3.06 -10.50 -6.55
CA ASN A 7 2.42 -11.67 -5.93
C ASN A 7 1.22 -11.25 -5.07
N PHE A 8 1.35 -10.12 -4.36
CA PHE A 8 0.27 -9.56 -3.56
C PHE A 8 -0.89 -9.04 -4.43
N LEU A 9 -0.61 -8.35 -5.53
CA LEU A 9 -1.65 -7.91 -6.47
C LEU A 9 -2.37 -9.09 -7.15
N GLN A 10 -1.65 -10.18 -7.40
CA GLN A 10 -2.26 -11.43 -7.88
C GLN A 10 -3.18 -12.06 -6.83
N SER A 11 -2.81 -12.02 -5.53
CA SER A 11 -3.66 -12.57 -4.46
C SER A 11 -4.91 -11.74 -4.16
N ILE A 12 -4.95 -10.45 -4.53
CA ILE A 12 -6.15 -9.60 -4.36
C ILE A 12 -7.28 -9.97 -5.35
N LYS A 13 -6.96 -10.64 -6.47
CA LYS A 13 -7.95 -11.06 -7.48
C LYS A 13 -8.70 -12.35 -7.11
N VAL A 14 -9.35 -12.45 -5.95
CA VAL A 14 -10.29 -13.57 -5.71
C VAL A 14 -11.40 -13.18 -4.71
N ASP A 15 -12.27 -12.25 -5.10
CA ASP A 15 -13.71 -12.39 -4.82
C ASP A 15 -14.50 -11.49 -5.78
N GLY A 16 -15.42 -12.08 -6.54
CA GLY A 16 -16.06 -11.50 -7.74
C GLY A 16 -17.02 -10.33 -7.51
N SER A 17 -16.88 -9.61 -6.38
CA SER A 17 -17.80 -8.57 -5.91
C SER A 17 -17.12 -7.22 -5.66
N ILE A 18 -15.81 -7.11 -5.90
CA ILE A 18 -15.05 -5.87 -5.63
C ILE A 18 -15.00 -4.98 -6.89
N ASN A 19 -15.89 -3.99 -6.96
CA ASN A 19 -15.83 -2.86 -7.90
C ASN A 19 -14.71 -1.84 -7.55
N LYS A 20 -13.52 -2.28 -7.12
CA LYS A 20 -12.40 -1.37 -6.82
C LYS A 20 -11.57 -1.17 -8.09
N ILE A 21 -11.56 0.05 -8.60
CA ILE A 21 -10.64 0.46 -9.67
C ILE A 21 -9.24 0.55 -9.05
N PHE A 22 -8.35 -0.36 -9.45
CA PHE A 22 -6.95 -0.31 -9.05
C PHE A 22 -6.18 0.53 -10.08
N TYR A 23 -5.73 1.71 -9.67
CA TYR A 23 -4.80 2.49 -10.48
C TYR A 23 -3.40 1.93 -10.31
N VAL A 24 -2.96 1.14 -11.30
CA VAL A 24 -1.55 0.84 -11.49
C VAL A 24 -0.99 2.01 -12.28
N ILE A 25 -0.26 2.90 -11.61
CA ILE A 25 0.37 4.04 -12.28
C ILE A 25 1.44 3.48 -13.22
N ASP A 26 1.22 3.66 -14.52
CA ASP A 26 2.11 3.21 -15.57
C ASP A 26 3.34 4.14 -15.69
N ALA A 27 4.46 3.57 -16.14
CA ALA A 27 5.83 3.94 -15.79
C ALA A 27 6.39 5.30 -16.29
N ASN A 28 5.56 6.27 -16.67
CA ASN A 28 6.00 7.55 -17.25
C ASN A 28 5.68 8.81 -16.43
N LEU A 29 5.13 8.68 -15.22
CA LEU A 29 4.99 9.82 -14.31
C LEU A 29 6.30 10.07 -13.56
N THR A 30 6.66 11.35 -13.41
CA THR A 30 7.65 11.77 -12.43
C THR A 30 7.12 11.49 -11.01
N ARG A 31 8.02 11.36 -10.04
CA ARG A 31 7.64 11.14 -8.64
C ARG A 31 6.67 12.20 -8.10
N GLY A 32 6.79 13.45 -8.56
CA GLY A 32 5.88 14.53 -8.19
C GLY A 32 4.47 14.33 -8.75
N GLU A 33 4.36 13.87 -9.99
CA GLU A 33 3.08 13.56 -10.63
C GLU A 33 2.41 12.34 -9.99
N GLU A 34 3.18 11.33 -9.59
CA GLU A 34 2.64 10.18 -8.85
C GLU A 34 2.08 10.60 -7.47
N LEU A 35 2.81 11.44 -6.73
CA LEU A 35 2.36 12.01 -5.46
C LEU A 35 1.07 12.82 -5.62
N ASN A 36 1.04 13.69 -6.64
CA ASN A 36 -0.12 14.51 -6.93
C ASN A 36 -1.33 13.67 -7.39
N PHE A 37 -1.09 12.65 -8.21
CA PHE A 37 -2.14 11.74 -8.66
C PHE A 37 -2.76 11.01 -7.46
N ALA A 38 -1.93 10.45 -6.56
CA ALA A 38 -2.43 9.77 -5.37
C ALA A 38 -3.25 10.70 -4.48
N SER A 39 -2.75 11.91 -4.19
CA SER A 39 -3.44 12.85 -3.31
C SER A 39 -4.76 13.34 -3.89
N GLN A 40 -4.89 13.47 -5.21
CA GLN A 40 -6.12 13.96 -5.84
C GLN A 40 -7.11 12.84 -6.17
N SER A 41 -6.62 11.71 -6.71
CA SER A 41 -7.47 10.73 -7.41
C SER A 41 -7.73 9.46 -6.61
N CYS A 42 -6.85 9.06 -5.69
CA CYS A 42 -7.00 7.80 -4.96
C CYS A 42 -7.85 7.99 -3.71
N ASP A 43 -8.91 7.20 -3.53
CA ASP A 43 -9.73 7.20 -2.30
C ASP A 43 -9.03 6.54 -1.10
N SER A 44 -8.03 5.70 -1.37
CA SER A 44 -7.23 5.04 -0.35
C SER A 44 -5.83 4.74 -0.88
N PHE A 45 -4.87 4.55 0.03
CA PHE A 45 -3.49 4.22 -0.32
C PHE A 45 -3.04 2.96 0.43
N LEU A 46 -2.31 2.07 -0.25
CA LEU A 46 -1.72 0.89 0.35
C LEU A 46 -0.20 0.90 0.19
N SER A 47 0.50 0.95 1.32
CA SER A 47 1.95 0.84 1.37
C SER A 47 2.40 -0.60 1.64
N THR A 48 2.88 -1.28 0.60
CA THR A 48 3.53 -2.60 0.72
C THR A 48 5.01 -2.50 1.13
N ALA A 49 5.57 -1.30 1.01
CA ALA A 49 6.94 -0.93 1.36
C ALA A 49 6.93 0.10 2.51
N SER A 50 6.47 -0.31 3.69
CA SER A 50 6.31 0.55 4.89
C SER A 50 7.59 1.20 5.41
N LEU A 51 8.77 0.76 4.96
CA LEU A 51 10.07 1.40 5.25
C LEU A 51 10.55 2.35 4.12
N SER A 52 9.78 2.50 3.05
CA SER A 52 10.13 3.41 1.96
C SER A 52 9.76 4.85 2.32
N SER A 53 10.73 5.76 2.25
CA SER A 53 10.48 7.19 2.38
C SER A 53 9.51 7.70 1.31
N TYR A 54 9.55 7.15 0.11
CA TYR A 54 8.63 7.50 -0.96
C TYR A 54 7.19 7.06 -0.64
N ALA A 55 6.99 5.80 -0.22
CA ALA A 55 5.66 5.34 0.19
C ALA A 55 5.14 6.08 1.43
N PHE A 56 6.04 6.50 2.32
CA PHE A 56 5.69 7.37 3.44
C PHE A 56 5.13 8.71 2.94
N TRP A 57 5.82 9.40 2.04
CA TRP A 57 5.36 10.68 1.51
C TRP A 57 4.06 10.57 0.71
N MET A 58 3.88 9.49 -0.05
CA MET A 58 2.61 9.20 -0.72
C MET A 58 1.45 9.13 0.27
N GLY A 59 1.58 8.36 1.35
CA GLY A 59 0.56 8.30 2.39
C GLY A 59 0.41 9.61 3.15
N PHE A 60 1.50 10.29 3.49
CA PHE A 60 1.48 11.51 4.29
C PHE A 60 0.77 12.68 3.59
N LEU A 61 0.89 12.76 2.27
CA LEU A 61 0.26 13.82 1.47
C LEU A 61 -1.17 13.49 1.05
N MET A 62 -1.68 12.30 1.38
CA MET A 62 -3.08 11.98 1.16
C MET A 62 -3.99 12.83 2.06
N PRO A 63 -5.17 13.22 1.59
CA PRO A 63 -6.19 13.86 2.42
C PRO A 63 -6.50 13.06 3.70
N ASN A 64 -6.64 13.75 4.84
CA ASN A 64 -6.85 13.12 6.16
C ASN A 64 -8.11 12.25 6.27
N ASN A 65 -9.08 12.42 5.37
CA ASN A 65 -10.32 11.64 5.31
C ASN A 65 -10.19 10.34 4.50
N ARG A 66 -9.01 10.03 3.97
CA ARG A 66 -8.77 8.85 3.15
C ARG A 66 -7.95 7.81 3.92
N PRO A 67 -8.39 6.54 3.96
CA PRO A 67 -7.69 5.52 4.71
C PRO A 67 -6.35 5.17 4.04
N ILE A 68 -5.32 5.07 4.87
CA ILE A 68 -3.97 4.65 4.48
C ILE A 68 -3.70 3.32 5.15
N PHE A 69 -3.47 2.31 4.33
CA PHE A 69 -3.15 0.95 4.74
C PHE A 69 -1.66 0.70 4.59
N TYR A 70 -1.07 -0.12 5.44
CA TYR A 70 0.30 -0.58 5.26
C TYR A 70 0.53 -2.00 5.74
N LEU A 71 1.51 -2.66 5.13
CA LEU A 71 2.01 -3.95 5.59
C LEU A 71 3.12 -3.72 6.62
N PRO A 72 2.92 -4.12 7.89
CA PRO A 72 3.92 -3.88 8.91
C PRO A 72 5.19 -4.68 8.61
N ARG A 73 6.35 -4.03 8.76
CA ARG A 73 7.66 -4.68 8.71
C ARG A 73 8.35 -4.54 10.04
N LYS A 74 8.96 -5.64 10.47
CA LYS A 74 9.87 -5.71 11.60
C LYS A 74 11.25 -6.05 11.07
N PHE A 75 12.25 -5.24 11.40
CA PHE A 75 13.63 -5.47 11.01
C PHE A 75 14.53 -5.17 12.22
N TYR A 76 15.12 -6.21 12.81
CA TYR A 76 15.79 -6.13 14.11
C TYR A 76 14.90 -5.44 15.16
N ASP A 77 15.34 -4.28 15.67
CA ASP A 77 14.64 -3.47 16.69
C ASP A 77 13.61 -2.50 16.11
N PHE A 78 13.52 -2.39 14.78
CA PHE A 78 12.59 -1.47 14.12
C PHE A 78 11.26 -2.14 13.84
N ASN A 79 10.17 -1.48 14.23
CA ASN A 79 8.81 -1.89 13.91
C ASN A 79 8.05 -0.72 13.30
N THR A 80 7.63 -0.86 12.04
CA THR A 80 6.91 0.20 11.34
C THR A 80 5.58 0.56 12.00
N LYS A 81 4.98 -0.35 12.81
CA LYS A 81 3.79 -0.04 13.61
C LYS A 81 4.01 1.07 14.62
N GLN A 82 5.24 1.23 15.11
CA GLN A 82 5.60 2.24 16.11
C GLN A 82 6.04 3.55 15.45
N MET A 83 6.57 3.48 14.22
CA MET A 83 7.13 4.64 13.50
C MET A 83 6.09 5.40 12.68
N LEU A 84 5.12 4.69 12.09
CA LEU A 84 4.14 5.29 11.21
C LEU A 84 3.02 5.99 12.00
N PRO A 85 2.33 6.98 11.40
CA PRO A 85 1.24 7.68 12.06
C PRO A 85 0.18 6.71 12.57
N LYS A 86 -0.32 6.94 13.79
CA LYS A 86 -1.33 6.07 14.42
C LYS A 86 -2.67 6.04 13.69
N SER A 87 -2.94 7.05 12.85
CA SER A 87 -4.10 7.09 11.98
C SER A 87 -4.03 6.09 10.82
N TRP A 88 -2.85 5.54 10.53
CA TRP A 88 -2.67 4.57 9.46
C TRP A 88 -3.03 3.16 9.93
N ILE A 89 -3.66 2.40 9.06
CA ILE A 89 -4.24 1.09 9.36
C ILE A 89 -3.22 0.01 8.97
N SER A 90 -2.71 -0.71 9.98
CA SER A 90 -1.86 -1.88 9.75
C SER A 90 -2.72 -3.04 9.27
N LEU A 91 -2.36 -3.63 8.12
CA LEU A 91 -2.92 -4.90 7.66
C LEU A 91 -2.05 -6.05 8.18
N GLU A 92 -2.60 -6.86 9.08
CA GLU A 92 -1.88 -8.04 9.60
C GLU A 92 -1.72 -9.09 8.49
N ARG A 93 -0.63 -9.86 8.52
CA ARG A 93 -0.32 -10.84 7.46
C ARG A 93 -1.36 -11.94 7.31
N ASP A 94 -2.18 -12.15 8.34
CA ASP A 94 -3.25 -13.17 8.34
C ASP A 94 -4.34 -12.88 7.29
N TRP A 95 -4.42 -11.63 6.81
CA TRP A 95 -5.30 -11.24 5.70
C TRP A 95 -4.74 -11.65 4.32
N ILE A 96 -3.44 -11.93 4.24
CA ILE A 96 -2.78 -12.45 3.04
C ILE A 96 -2.74 -13.97 3.18
N VAL A 97 -3.90 -14.60 3.06
CA VAL A 97 -3.98 -16.06 2.97
C VAL A 97 -3.23 -16.45 1.70
N TYR A 98 -2.03 -16.99 1.87
CA TYR A 98 -1.34 -17.70 0.80
C TYR A 98 -2.23 -18.89 0.42
N THR A 99 -3.00 -18.76 -0.66
CA THR A 99 -3.45 -19.91 -1.42
C THR A 99 -2.20 -20.59 -1.97
N LYS A 100 -1.63 -21.51 -1.18
CA LYS A 100 -0.72 -22.52 -1.71
C LYS A 100 -1.50 -23.29 -2.77
N GLN A 101 -1.32 -22.94 -4.04
CA GLN A 101 -1.73 -23.79 -5.14
C GLN A 101 -0.97 -25.11 -4.98
N LYS A 102 -1.74 -26.19 -4.82
CA LYS A 102 -1.28 -27.57 -4.88
C LYS A 102 -0.84 -27.91 -6.30
#